data_AF-A0A7R9Y8A1-F1
#
_entry.id   AF-A0A7R9Y8A1-F1
#
_cell.length_a   1.000
_cell.length_b   1.000
_cell.length_c   1.000
_cell.angle_alpha   90.00
_cell.angle_beta   90.00
_cell.angle_gamma   90.00
#
_symmetry.space_group_name_H-M   'P 1'
#
loop_
_entity.id
_entity.type
_entity.pdbx_description
1 polymer ?
#
loop_
_entity_poly.entity_id
_entity_poly.type
_entity_poly.pdbx_seq_one_letter_code
_entity_poly.pdbx_strand_id
1 'polypeptide(L)'
;EGPAGEFAKSVCARLALDMPSPPRQVDEILRSPMPSGITVLRDDVVEMKSALGLSDQDAAEVFASVTNCLLVHAVDVVMAIDPKDETAVFEGINQMLDFMDSAAALFENIAGTVEINPVKYNGKVKKGQLENLYRLFVEKSMGGEGGILSLASLDSEEGGPTASRMEALQIVLNIRKNRANRITEQVVGQMMQEMMSNPEQAMESMKAALDPAKTREILDALKELVSNDPSPEEMKEIKEMMMAMSAYGTDVQKLLDATEESREDLTDDERELADVLRKLLQQIQEFDGKAAK
;
A
#
# COMPACT_ATOMS: atom_id res chain seq x y z
N GLU A 1 6.64 42.69 5.54
CA GLU A 1 6.88 41.24 5.45
C GLU A 1 8.37 41.07 5.24
N GLY A 2 9.05 40.20 6.00
CA GLY A 2 10.51 40.00 5.87
C GLY A 2 10.86 38.92 4.84
N PRO A 3 12.16 38.63 4.63
CA PRO A 3 12.64 37.61 3.68
C PRO A 3 11.96 36.25 3.86
N ALA A 4 11.79 35.81 5.10
CA ALA A 4 11.07 34.56 5.42
C ALA A 4 9.60 34.54 4.93
N GLY A 5 8.93 35.70 4.92
CA GLY A 5 7.54 35.80 4.47
C GLY A 5 7.39 35.72 2.96
N GLU A 6 8.34 36.28 2.20
CA GLU A 6 8.37 36.15 0.74
C GLU A 6 8.71 34.71 0.32
N PHE A 7 9.69 34.10 0.99
CA PHE A 7 10.01 32.70 0.79
C PHE A 7 8.81 31.78 1.08
N ALA A 8 8.11 32.00 2.19
CA ALA A 8 6.91 31.24 2.54
C ALA A 8 5.80 31.33 1.48
N LYS A 9 5.58 32.52 0.89
CA LYS A 9 4.59 32.72 -0.18
C LYS A 9 4.96 31.94 -1.43
N SER A 10 6.23 31.94 -1.82
CA SER A 10 6.70 31.19 -2.99
C SER A 10 6.57 29.69 -2.80
N VAL A 11 7.04 29.17 -1.65
CA VAL A 11 6.89 27.75 -1.28
C VAL A 11 5.41 27.36 -1.27
N CYS A 12 4.55 28.18 -0.66
CA CYS A 12 3.11 27.93 -0.61
C CYS A 12 2.48 27.89 -2.00
N ALA A 13 2.77 28.89 -2.85
CA ALA A 13 2.24 28.94 -4.21
C ALA A 13 2.65 27.71 -5.04
N ARG A 14 3.85 27.17 -4.79
CA ARG A 14 4.37 26.01 -5.51
C ARG A 14 3.74 24.71 -5.04
N LEU A 15 3.74 24.49 -3.73
CA LEU A 15 3.16 23.30 -3.10
C LEU A 15 1.64 23.24 -3.28
N ALA A 16 0.96 24.40 -3.37
CA ALA A 16 -0.48 24.47 -3.61
C ALA A 16 -0.92 23.93 -4.98
N LEU A 17 0.00 23.76 -5.95
CA LEU A 17 -0.32 23.16 -7.24
C LEU A 17 -0.52 21.65 -7.14
N ASP A 18 0.10 21.01 -6.14
CA ASP A 18 0.03 19.56 -5.92
C ASP A 18 -1.03 19.19 -4.87
N MET A 19 -1.80 20.16 -4.40
CA MET A 19 -2.81 19.97 -3.35
C MET A 19 -4.09 19.34 -3.92
N PRO A 20 -4.72 18.40 -3.17
CA PRO A 20 -6.01 17.86 -3.56
C PRO A 20 -7.05 18.99 -3.65
N SER A 21 -7.76 19.04 -4.78
CA SER A 21 -8.77 20.06 -5.05
C SER A 21 -10.13 19.66 -4.49
N PRO A 22 -10.96 20.61 -4.03
CA PRO A 22 -12.25 20.29 -3.41
C PRO A 22 -13.24 19.66 -4.40
N PRO A 23 -14.24 18.89 -3.92
CA PRO A 23 -14.99 17.94 -4.73
C PRO A 23 -15.81 18.49 -5.92
N ARG A 24 -15.93 19.81 -6.07
CA ARG A 24 -16.84 20.41 -7.06
C ARG A 24 -16.35 20.32 -8.51
N GLN A 25 -15.17 19.75 -8.76
CA GLN A 25 -14.60 19.51 -10.11
C GLN A 25 -13.87 18.15 -10.22
N VAL A 26 -14.24 17.17 -9.39
CA VAL A 26 -13.55 15.87 -9.30
C VAL A 26 -13.57 15.10 -10.64
N ASP A 27 -14.62 15.23 -11.44
CA ASP A 27 -14.68 14.57 -12.75
C ASP A 27 -13.72 15.15 -13.81
N GLU A 28 -13.27 16.40 -13.65
CA GLU A 28 -12.41 17.09 -14.63
C GLU A 28 -10.95 17.11 -14.20
N ILE A 29 -10.68 17.11 -12.89
CA ILE A 29 -9.33 17.13 -12.31
C ILE A 29 -8.77 15.71 -12.13
N LEU A 30 -9.60 14.70 -11.82
CA LEU A 30 -9.15 13.29 -11.72
C LEU A 30 -8.71 12.67 -13.06
N ARG A 31 -8.98 13.33 -14.20
CA ARG A 31 -8.59 12.86 -15.53
C ARG A 31 -7.36 13.56 -16.10
N SER A 32 -6.86 14.60 -15.45
CA SER A 32 -5.70 15.32 -15.92
C SER A 32 -4.46 14.75 -15.22
N PRO A 33 -3.50 14.15 -15.94
CA PRO A 33 -2.24 13.75 -15.32
C PRO A 33 -1.63 14.99 -14.65
N MET A 34 -1.27 14.85 -13.37
CA MET A 34 -0.55 15.88 -12.62
C MET A 34 0.62 16.36 -13.48
N PRO A 35 0.76 17.67 -13.75
CA PRO A 35 1.85 18.15 -14.57
C PRO A 35 3.16 17.78 -13.86
N SER A 36 4.05 17.09 -14.56
CA SER A 36 5.39 16.68 -14.15
C SER A 36 6.34 17.87 -13.90
N GLY A 37 5.83 19.00 -13.44
CA GLY A 37 6.47 20.30 -13.35
C GLY A 37 7.40 20.46 -12.14
N ILE A 38 7.47 19.50 -11.22
CA ILE A 38 8.28 19.60 -9.99
C ILE A 38 9.77 19.89 -10.27
N THR A 39 10.32 19.50 -11.43
CA THR A 39 11.73 19.76 -11.76
C THR A 39 12.02 21.23 -12.07
N VAL A 40 11.18 21.89 -12.87
CA VAL A 40 11.36 23.33 -13.23
C VAL A 40 11.14 24.25 -12.02
N LEU A 41 10.55 23.70 -10.96
CA LEU A 41 10.08 24.40 -9.77
C LEU A 41 11.06 24.39 -8.61
N ARG A 42 11.98 23.43 -8.63
CA ARG A 42 13.04 23.28 -7.64
C ARG A 42 14.04 24.41 -7.73
N ASP A 43 14.44 24.76 -8.96
CA ASP A 43 15.47 25.77 -9.21
C ASP A 43 15.03 27.15 -8.70
N ASP A 44 13.78 27.56 -8.96
CA ASP A 44 13.23 28.84 -8.50
C ASP A 44 13.26 29.01 -6.97
N VAL A 45 12.94 27.95 -6.22
CA VAL A 45 12.89 28.02 -4.74
C VAL A 45 14.29 28.04 -4.15
N VAL A 46 15.23 27.31 -4.75
CA VAL A 46 16.65 27.33 -4.36
C VAL A 46 17.28 28.69 -4.67
N GLU A 47 17.04 29.23 -5.87
CA GLU A 47 17.49 30.58 -6.24
C GLU A 47 16.92 31.64 -5.31
N MET A 48 15.64 31.54 -4.94
CA MET A 48 15.00 32.48 -4.03
C MET A 48 15.57 32.39 -2.61
N LYS A 49 15.85 31.19 -2.10
CA LYS A 49 16.56 31.01 -0.82
C LYS A 49 17.91 31.72 -0.84
N SER A 50 18.69 31.52 -1.91
CA SER A 50 20.00 32.19 -2.09
C SER A 50 19.86 33.70 -2.22
N ALA A 51 18.89 34.20 -2.98
CA ALA A 51 18.64 35.62 -3.17
C ALA A 51 18.22 36.34 -1.88
N LEU A 52 17.47 35.65 -1.03
CA LEU A 52 17.00 36.16 0.27
C LEU A 52 18.02 35.96 1.40
N GLY A 53 19.13 35.25 1.14
CA GLY A 53 20.19 35.00 2.11
C GLY A 53 19.72 34.18 3.32
N LEU A 54 18.73 33.31 3.14
CA LEU A 54 18.19 32.48 4.22
C LEU A 54 19.17 31.34 4.53
N SER A 55 19.35 31.06 5.82
CA SER A 55 20.09 29.87 6.24
C SER A 55 19.30 28.60 5.93
N ASP A 56 19.99 27.46 5.81
CA ASP A 56 19.35 26.16 5.59
C ASP A 56 18.34 25.85 6.70
N GLN A 57 18.67 26.20 7.95
CA GLN A 57 17.80 26.04 9.11
C GLN A 57 16.53 26.89 9.01
N ASP A 58 16.68 28.19 8.70
CA ASP A 58 15.51 29.09 8.58
C ASP A 58 14.61 28.68 7.41
N ALA A 59 15.21 28.29 6.28
CA ALA A 59 14.48 27.80 5.13
C ALA A 59 13.73 26.49 5.46
N ALA A 60 14.36 25.58 6.20
CA ALA A 60 13.76 24.32 6.65
C ALA A 60 12.56 24.55 7.58
N GLU A 61 12.69 25.46 8.55
CA GLU A 61 11.61 25.80 9.48
C GLU A 61 10.42 26.46 8.77
N VAL A 62 10.69 27.40 7.87
CA VAL A 62 9.64 28.03 7.05
C VAL A 62 8.97 27.00 6.15
N PHE A 63 9.74 26.13 5.50
CA PHE A 63 9.21 25.06 4.67
C PHE A 63 8.31 24.12 5.48
N ALA A 64 8.78 23.62 6.62
CA ALA A 64 8.01 22.76 7.50
C ALA A 64 6.70 23.43 7.96
N SER A 65 6.73 24.73 8.27
CA SER A 65 5.54 25.49 8.64
C SER A 65 4.52 25.58 7.50
N VAL A 66 4.96 25.89 6.29
CA VAL A 66 4.10 25.96 5.09
C VAL A 66 3.53 24.59 4.75
N THR A 67 4.37 23.56 4.69
CA THR A 67 3.97 22.18 4.42
C THR A 67 2.98 21.67 5.47
N ASN A 68 3.16 22.01 6.74
CA ASN A 68 2.19 21.66 7.78
C ASN A 68 0.83 22.32 7.58
N CYS A 69 0.80 23.61 7.18
CA CYS A 69 -0.46 24.30 6.88
C CYS A 69 -1.19 23.64 5.69
N LEU A 70 -0.44 23.27 4.66
CA LEU A 70 -0.98 22.60 3.48
C LEU A 70 -1.44 21.18 3.80
N LEU A 71 -0.68 20.41 4.57
CA LEU A 71 -1.09 19.09 5.03
C LEU A 71 -2.43 19.14 5.79
N VAL A 72 -2.60 20.11 6.69
CA VAL A 72 -3.87 20.29 7.40
C VAL A 72 -5.01 20.54 6.42
N HIS A 73 -4.78 21.36 5.39
CA HIS A 73 -5.76 21.60 4.35
C HIS A 73 -6.07 20.32 3.55
N ALA A 74 -5.06 19.52 3.19
CA ALA A 74 -5.24 18.28 2.43
C ALA A 74 -6.09 17.29 3.21
N VAL A 75 -5.78 17.07 4.49
CA VAL A 75 -6.57 16.23 5.38
C VAL A 75 -8.00 16.75 5.49
N ASP A 76 -8.20 18.06 5.67
CA ASP A 76 -9.53 18.65 5.76
C ASP A 76 -10.34 18.49 4.46
N VAL A 77 -9.68 18.54 3.28
CA VAL A 77 -10.29 18.26 1.97
C VAL A 77 -10.74 16.80 1.87
N VAL A 78 -9.86 15.85 2.21
CA VAL A 78 -10.21 14.42 2.20
C VAL A 78 -11.36 14.13 3.17
N MET A 79 -11.34 14.75 4.34
CA MET A 79 -12.39 14.62 5.35
C MET A 79 -13.73 15.26 4.95
N ALA A 80 -13.74 16.12 3.92
CA ALA A 80 -14.96 16.72 3.37
C ALA A 80 -15.62 15.85 2.28
N ILE A 81 -14.95 14.81 1.81
CA ILE A 81 -15.53 13.81 0.89
C ILE A 81 -16.60 13.02 1.64
N ASP A 82 -17.67 12.60 0.92
CA ASP A 82 -18.70 11.75 1.53
C ASP A 82 -18.04 10.43 1.99
N PRO A 83 -18.13 10.05 3.28
CA PRO A 83 -17.52 8.82 3.78
C PRO A 83 -18.11 7.54 3.14
N LYS A 84 -19.26 7.64 2.44
CA LYS A 84 -19.83 6.54 1.67
C LYS A 84 -19.14 6.32 0.32
N ASP A 85 -18.46 7.34 -0.19
CA ASP A 85 -17.67 7.25 -1.42
C ASP A 85 -16.24 6.84 -1.08
N GLU A 86 -16.08 5.57 -0.70
CA GLU A 86 -14.80 5.03 -0.25
C GLU A 86 -13.70 5.15 -1.31
N THR A 87 -14.07 5.11 -2.60
CA THR A 87 -13.13 5.27 -3.72
C THR A 87 -12.61 6.70 -3.80
N ALA A 88 -13.48 7.71 -3.73
CA ALA A 88 -13.05 9.10 -3.73
C ALA A 88 -12.23 9.44 -2.48
N VAL A 89 -12.60 8.88 -1.31
CA VAL A 89 -11.82 9.03 -0.08
C VAL A 89 -10.42 8.42 -0.26
N PHE A 90 -10.33 7.19 -0.75
CA PHE A 90 -9.05 6.50 -0.98
C PHE A 90 -8.14 7.26 -1.96
N GLU A 91 -8.70 7.74 -3.07
CA GLU A 91 -7.99 8.54 -4.05
C GLU A 91 -7.48 9.86 -3.45
N GLY A 92 -8.31 10.53 -2.65
CA GLY A 92 -7.90 11.74 -1.91
C GLY A 92 -6.74 11.47 -0.93
N ILE A 93 -6.71 10.30 -0.29
CA ILE A 93 -5.60 9.90 0.58
C ILE A 93 -4.33 9.67 -0.24
N ASN A 94 -4.42 9.01 -1.40
CA ASN A 94 -3.26 8.79 -2.27
C ASN A 94 -2.67 10.12 -2.76
N GLN A 95 -3.52 11.05 -3.20
CA GLN A 95 -3.08 12.39 -3.61
C GLN A 95 -2.41 13.15 -2.47
N MET A 96 -2.93 13.04 -1.24
CA MET A 96 -2.29 13.61 -0.06
C MET A 96 -0.89 12.99 0.18
N LEU A 97 -0.74 11.69 -0.02
CA LEU A 97 0.57 11.02 0.09
C LEU A 97 1.52 11.43 -1.05
N ASP A 98 1.03 11.56 -2.28
CA ASP A 98 1.84 12.03 -3.41
C ASP A 98 2.32 13.49 -3.21
N PHE A 99 1.46 14.33 -2.64
CA PHE A 99 1.82 15.68 -2.20
C PHE A 99 2.98 15.63 -1.19
N MET A 100 2.95 14.67 -0.26
CA MET A 100 4.00 14.51 0.73
C MET A 100 5.32 14.02 0.16
N ASP A 101 5.28 13.08 -0.78
CA ASP A 101 6.47 12.63 -1.50
C ASP A 101 7.08 13.80 -2.30
N SER A 102 6.24 14.61 -2.92
CA SER A 102 6.63 15.82 -3.65
C SER A 102 7.26 16.87 -2.73
N ALA A 103 6.66 17.10 -1.56
CA ALA A 103 7.19 18.00 -0.54
C ALA A 103 8.51 17.50 0.05
N ALA A 104 8.66 16.20 0.29
CA ALA A 104 9.91 15.60 0.74
C ALA A 104 11.02 15.79 -0.29
N ALA A 105 10.74 15.50 -1.57
CA ALA A 105 11.69 15.70 -2.64
C ALA A 105 12.07 17.19 -2.80
N LEU A 106 11.15 18.12 -2.60
CA LEU A 106 11.46 19.55 -2.61
C LEU A 106 12.31 19.95 -1.38
N PHE A 107 12.01 19.41 -0.20
CA PHE A 107 12.76 19.66 1.03
C PHE A 107 14.23 19.24 0.91
N GLU A 108 14.51 18.08 0.33
CA GLU A 108 15.89 17.59 0.12
C GLU A 108 16.73 18.60 -0.68
N ASN A 109 16.12 19.28 -1.65
CA ASN A 109 16.81 20.30 -2.47
C ASN A 109 16.99 21.64 -1.73
N ILE A 110 16.11 21.95 -0.77
CA ILE A 110 16.16 23.22 -0.02
C ILE A 110 17.09 23.10 1.19
N ALA A 111 16.98 22.02 1.96
CA ALA A 111 17.64 21.87 3.25
C ALA A 111 17.89 20.39 3.61
N GLY A 112 18.34 19.57 2.65
CA GLY A 112 18.55 18.13 2.85
C GLY A 112 19.57 17.73 3.93
N THR A 113 20.38 18.68 4.43
CA THR A 113 21.32 18.45 5.55
C THR A 113 20.71 18.75 6.92
N VAL A 114 19.51 19.31 6.98
CA VAL A 114 18.85 19.74 8.21
C VAL A 114 17.86 18.69 8.67
N GLU A 115 18.02 18.21 9.90
CA GLU A 115 17.05 17.34 10.54
C GLU A 115 15.84 18.16 11.01
N ILE A 116 14.68 17.91 10.39
CA ILE A 116 13.41 18.53 10.79
C ILE A 116 12.53 17.53 11.54
N ASN A 117 11.73 18.06 12.46
CA ASN A 117 10.67 17.27 13.06
C ASN A 117 9.67 16.84 11.98
N PRO A 118 9.20 15.58 12.00
CA PRO A 118 8.20 15.12 11.06
C PRO A 118 6.96 16.01 11.10
N VAL A 119 6.46 16.37 9.92
CA VAL A 119 5.22 17.13 9.76
C VAL A 119 4.05 16.25 10.25
N LYS A 120 3.23 16.79 11.15
CA LYS A 120 2.12 16.05 11.79
C LYS A 120 0.85 16.86 11.72
N TYR A 121 -0.25 16.20 11.38
CA TYR A 121 -1.57 16.81 11.41
C TYR A 121 -1.90 17.34 12.81
N ASN A 122 -2.19 18.64 12.88
CA ASN A 122 -2.58 19.36 14.09
C ASN A 122 -3.88 20.18 13.88
N GLY A 123 -4.70 19.78 12.91
CA GLY A 123 -5.97 20.44 12.61
C GLY A 123 -7.10 20.08 13.58
N LYS A 124 -8.35 20.36 13.16
CA LYS A 124 -9.54 20.25 14.02
C LYS A 124 -10.23 18.89 13.97
N VAL A 125 -9.86 18.03 13.02
CA VAL A 125 -10.48 16.71 12.84
C VAL A 125 -10.25 15.85 14.08
N LYS A 126 -11.30 15.17 14.54
CA LYS A 126 -11.22 14.34 15.75
C LYS A 126 -10.34 13.12 15.49
N LYS A 127 -9.59 12.70 16.50
CA LYS A 127 -8.71 11.52 16.42
C LYS A 127 -9.43 10.26 15.89
N GLY A 128 -10.67 10.01 16.31
CA GLY A 128 -11.43 8.86 15.82
C GLY A 128 -11.77 8.92 14.31
N GLN A 129 -11.88 10.12 13.74
CA GLN A 129 -12.10 10.30 12.30
C GLN A 129 -10.81 10.04 11.51
N LEU A 130 -9.65 10.49 12.03
CA LEU A 130 -8.34 10.19 11.44
C LEU A 130 -8.05 8.68 11.47
N GLU A 131 -8.37 8.02 12.58
CA GLU A 131 -8.26 6.56 12.69
C GLU A 131 -9.19 5.83 11.71
N ASN A 132 -10.37 6.38 11.42
CA ASN A 132 -11.28 5.81 10.42
C ASN A 132 -10.74 6.01 8.99
N LEU A 133 -10.16 7.16 8.69
CA LEU A 133 -9.51 7.43 7.40
C LEU A 133 -8.32 6.50 7.17
N TYR A 134 -7.50 6.26 8.20
CA TYR A 134 -6.45 5.26 8.17
C TYR A 134 -7.01 3.85 7.93
N ARG A 135 -8.08 3.47 8.64
CA ARG A 135 -8.75 2.18 8.46
C ARG A 135 -9.22 1.98 7.02
N LEU A 136 -9.92 2.95 6.44
CA LEU A 136 -10.40 2.91 5.05
C LEU A 136 -9.25 2.74 4.05
N PHE A 137 -8.14 3.44 4.28
CA PHE A 137 -6.94 3.27 3.47
C PHE A 137 -6.42 1.84 3.54
N VAL A 138 -6.26 1.28 4.74
CA VAL A 138 -5.80 -0.11 4.92
C VAL A 138 -6.77 -1.11 4.29
N GLU A 139 -8.08 -0.94 4.49
CA GLU A 139 -9.12 -1.79 3.90
C GLU A 139 -9.04 -1.80 2.37
N LYS A 140 -8.87 -0.64 1.73
CA LYS A 140 -8.77 -0.55 0.27
C LYS A 140 -7.42 -1.02 -0.26
N SER A 141 -6.32 -0.70 0.42
CA SER A 141 -4.98 -1.15 0.07
C SER A 141 -4.83 -2.67 0.15
N MET A 142 -5.50 -3.32 1.11
CA MET A 142 -5.45 -4.78 1.32
C MET A 142 -6.59 -5.52 0.60
N GLY A 143 -7.74 -4.87 0.38
CA GLY A 143 -8.94 -5.49 -0.20
C GLY A 143 -9.15 -5.29 -1.69
N GLY A 144 -8.33 -4.46 -2.37
CA GLY A 144 -8.42 -4.29 -3.83
C GLY A 144 -8.03 -5.57 -4.61
N GLU A 145 -8.28 -5.59 -5.92
CA GLU A 145 -7.97 -6.71 -6.85
C GLU A 145 -6.50 -7.18 -6.84
N GLY A 146 -5.58 -6.49 -6.16
CA GLY A 146 -4.19 -6.93 -5.92
C GLY A 146 -3.76 -6.96 -4.44
N GLY A 147 -4.66 -6.66 -3.50
CA GLY A 147 -4.31 -6.43 -2.09
C GLY A 147 -3.98 -7.71 -1.31
N ILE A 148 -4.55 -8.85 -1.69
CA ILE A 148 -4.21 -10.17 -1.11
C ILE A 148 -2.76 -10.55 -1.42
N LEU A 149 -2.29 -10.26 -2.64
CA LEU A 149 -0.88 -10.47 -3.01
C LEU A 149 0.05 -9.52 -2.26
N SER A 150 -0.41 -8.30 -1.94
CA SER A 150 0.37 -7.33 -1.17
C SER A 150 0.55 -7.71 0.30
N LEU A 151 -0.26 -8.64 0.82
CA LEU A 151 -0.16 -9.19 2.17
C LEU A 151 1.05 -10.12 2.32
N ALA A 152 1.40 -10.87 1.27
CA ALA A 152 2.62 -11.68 1.23
C ALA A 152 3.90 -10.82 1.20
N SER A 153 3.80 -9.59 0.70
CA SER A 153 4.91 -8.61 0.67
C SER A 153 5.07 -7.83 1.99
N LEU A 154 4.26 -8.09 3.02
CA LEU A 154 4.45 -7.48 4.34
C LEU A 154 5.53 -8.18 5.17
N ASP A 155 5.84 -9.45 4.87
CA ASP A 155 6.89 -10.22 5.54
C ASP A 155 8.28 -10.08 4.87
N SER A 156 8.35 -9.45 3.68
CA SER A 156 9.65 -9.08 3.12
C SER A 156 10.23 -7.90 3.91
N GLU A 157 11.49 -8.01 4.36
CA GLU A 157 12.18 -6.97 5.15
C GLU A 157 12.18 -5.57 4.50
N GLU A 158 11.98 -5.49 3.18
CA GLU A 158 11.91 -4.21 2.45
C GLU A 158 10.54 -3.55 2.42
N GLY A 159 9.47 -4.19 2.90
CA GLY A 159 8.11 -3.63 2.98
C GLY A 159 7.64 -2.97 1.68
N GLY A 160 6.84 -3.66 0.86
CA GLY A 160 6.38 -3.15 -0.44
C GLY A 160 5.78 -1.72 -0.38
N PRO A 161 5.63 -1.02 -1.52
CA PRO A 161 5.24 0.40 -1.58
C PRO A 161 3.98 0.76 -0.77
N THR A 162 3.06 -0.19 -0.60
CA THR A 162 1.89 -0.08 0.27
C THR A 162 2.25 0.08 1.75
N ALA A 163 3.24 -0.66 2.27
CA ALA A 163 3.69 -0.59 3.65
C ALA A 163 4.33 0.77 3.97
N SER A 164 5.17 1.29 3.07
CA SER A 164 5.77 2.62 3.22
C SER A 164 4.70 3.71 3.24
N ARG A 165 3.70 3.62 2.36
CA ARG A 165 2.56 4.56 2.33
C ARG A 165 1.69 4.47 3.60
N MET A 166 1.47 3.26 4.13
CA MET A 166 0.78 3.07 5.41
C MET A 166 1.54 3.70 6.57
N GLU A 167 2.87 3.54 6.63
CA GLU A 167 3.70 4.16 7.66
C GLU A 167 3.72 5.69 7.54
N ALA A 168 3.87 6.21 6.32
CA ALA A 168 3.78 7.64 6.05
C ALA A 168 2.44 8.19 6.54
N LEU A 169 1.32 7.57 6.15
CA LEU A 169 -0.01 7.98 6.58
C LEU A 169 -0.16 7.92 8.11
N GLN A 170 0.39 6.90 8.77
CA GLN A 170 0.38 6.80 10.22
C GLN A 170 1.09 7.99 10.88
N ILE A 171 2.31 8.33 10.42
CA ILE A 171 3.11 9.42 10.96
C ILE A 171 2.36 10.75 10.80
N VAL A 172 1.80 10.96 9.62
CA VAL A 172 1.13 12.18 9.17
C VAL A 172 -0.13 12.45 9.93
N LEU A 173 -0.98 11.44 10.09
CA LEU A 173 -2.20 11.52 10.88
C LEU A 173 -1.92 11.48 12.40
N ASN A 174 -0.64 11.40 12.79
CA ASN A 174 -0.18 11.33 14.17
C ASN A 174 -0.84 10.16 14.94
N ILE A 175 -0.98 9.01 14.27
CA ILE A 175 -1.50 7.78 14.85
C ILE A 175 -0.34 7.04 15.52
N ARG A 176 -0.54 6.61 16.77
CA ARG A 176 0.48 5.83 17.48
C ARG A 176 0.68 4.49 16.77
N LYS A 177 1.93 4.01 16.64
CA LYS A 177 2.27 2.71 16.02
C LYS A 177 1.41 1.55 16.52
N ASN A 178 1.31 1.39 17.84
CA ASN A 178 0.48 0.33 18.43
C ASN A 178 -1.03 0.46 18.09
N ARG A 179 -1.51 1.67 17.83
CA ARG A 179 -2.91 1.91 17.43
C ARG A 179 -3.11 1.61 15.95
N ALA A 180 -2.17 2.03 15.08
CA ALA A 180 -2.17 1.69 13.66
C ALA A 180 -2.11 0.17 13.47
N ASN A 181 -1.18 -0.52 14.12
CA ASN A 181 -1.07 -1.99 14.06
C ASN A 181 -2.37 -2.67 14.47
N ARG A 182 -3.02 -2.23 15.56
CA ARG A 182 -4.32 -2.77 15.96
C ARG A 182 -5.42 -2.53 14.94
N ILE A 183 -5.41 -1.39 14.24
CA ILE A 183 -6.38 -1.13 13.17
C ILE A 183 -6.11 -2.09 12.01
N THR A 184 -4.85 -2.25 11.60
CA THR A 184 -4.45 -3.19 10.54
C THR A 184 -4.82 -4.63 10.89
N GLU A 185 -4.49 -5.11 12.09
CA GLU A 185 -4.88 -6.45 12.58
C GLU A 185 -6.40 -6.66 12.57
N GLN A 186 -7.17 -5.63 12.96
CA GLN A 186 -8.62 -5.68 12.93
C GLN A 186 -9.16 -5.80 11.50
N VAL A 187 -8.62 -5.01 10.56
CA VAL A 187 -9.00 -5.04 9.15
C VAL A 187 -8.68 -6.41 8.54
N VAL A 188 -7.45 -6.90 8.75
CA VAL A 188 -7.02 -8.23 8.27
C VAL A 188 -7.91 -9.33 8.86
N GLY A 189 -8.19 -9.28 10.16
CA GLY A 189 -9.06 -10.27 10.81
C GLY A 189 -10.50 -10.24 10.29
N GLN A 190 -11.06 -9.07 10.01
CA GLN A 190 -12.38 -8.92 9.40
C GLN A 190 -12.40 -9.50 7.98
N MET A 191 -11.39 -9.15 7.17
CA MET A 191 -11.24 -9.66 5.81
C MET A 191 -11.11 -11.20 5.79
N MET A 192 -10.32 -11.77 6.70
CA MET A 192 -10.22 -13.23 6.87
C MET A 192 -11.55 -13.86 7.29
N GLN A 193 -12.27 -13.26 8.23
CA GLN A 193 -13.56 -13.76 8.67
C GLN A 193 -14.61 -13.72 7.54
N GLU A 194 -14.61 -12.67 6.72
CA GLU A 194 -15.47 -12.57 5.54
C GLU A 194 -15.13 -13.66 4.51
N MET A 195 -13.84 -13.90 4.26
CA MET A 195 -13.41 -15.01 3.39
C MET A 195 -13.85 -16.39 3.93
N MET A 196 -13.70 -16.62 5.24
CA MET A 196 -14.14 -17.88 5.85
C MET A 196 -15.66 -18.05 5.82
N SER A 197 -16.41 -16.95 5.89
CA SER A 197 -17.87 -16.96 5.86
C SER A 197 -18.41 -17.13 4.45
N ASN A 198 -17.63 -16.76 3.42
CA ASN A 198 -18.00 -16.90 2.01
C ASN A 198 -16.84 -17.42 1.16
N PRO A 199 -16.47 -18.71 1.29
CA PRO A 199 -15.29 -19.28 0.65
C PRO A 199 -15.39 -19.28 -0.89
N GLU A 200 -16.59 -19.39 -1.46
CA GLU A 200 -16.80 -19.32 -2.92
C GLU A 200 -16.47 -17.93 -3.46
N GLN A 201 -16.93 -16.87 -2.80
CA GLN A 201 -16.64 -15.49 -3.20
C GLN A 201 -15.16 -15.13 -2.96
N ALA A 202 -14.56 -15.64 -1.89
CA ALA A 202 -13.12 -15.49 -1.65
C ALA A 202 -12.31 -16.13 -2.79
N MET A 203 -12.71 -17.34 -3.21
CA MET A 203 -12.07 -18.05 -4.32
C MET A 203 -12.28 -17.35 -5.66
N GLU A 204 -13.47 -16.79 -5.90
CA GLU A 204 -13.77 -16.01 -7.11
C GLU A 204 -12.99 -14.68 -7.16
N SER A 205 -12.85 -14.01 -6.01
CA SER A 205 -12.04 -12.78 -5.89
C SER A 205 -10.55 -13.08 -6.06
N MET A 206 -10.09 -14.21 -5.54
CA MET A 206 -8.72 -14.70 -5.74
C MET A 206 -8.48 -15.10 -7.20
N LYS A 207 -9.46 -15.74 -7.87
CA LYS A 207 -9.42 -16.03 -9.32
C LYS A 207 -9.39 -14.73 -10.15
N ALA A 208 -10.16 -13.72 -9.77
CA ALA A 208 -10.18 -12.42 -10.46
C ALA A 208 -8.85 -11.65 -10.28
N ALA A 209 -8.22 -11.76 -9.10
CA ALA A 209 -6.90 -11.18 -8.83
C ALA A 209 -5.75 -11.91 -9.55
N LEU A 210 -5.95 -13.18 -9.88
CA LEU A 210 -5.02 -14.02 -10.64
C LEU A 210 -5.31 -13.89 -12.13
N ASP A 211 -4.77 -12.85 -12.76
CA ASP A 211 -4.71 -12.73 -14.23
C ASP A 211 -4.19 -14.05 -14.83
N PRO A 212 -4.83 -14.63 -15.88
CA PRO A 212 -4.35 -15.83 -16.58
C PRO A 212 -2.85 -15.80 -16.94
N ALA A 213 -2.29 -14.62 -17.22
CA ALA A 213 -0.86 -14.45 -17.45
C ALA A 213 -0.01 -14.68 -16.18
N LYS A 214 -0.44 -14.14 -15.04
CA LYS A 214 0.20 -14.38 -13.73
C LYS A 214 -0.01 -15.80 -13.24
N THR A 215 -1.17 -16.39 -13.51
CA THR A 215 -1.42 -17.82 -13.25
C THR A 215 -0.41 -18.68 -14.00
N ARG A 216 -0.11 -18.35 -15.27
CA ARG A 216 0.97 -19.01 -16.03
C ARG A 216 2.34 -18.82 -15.41
N GLU A 217 2.68 -17.60 -15.00
CA GLU A 217 3.97 -17.31 -14.36
C GLU A 217 4.16 -18.07 -13.04
N ILE A 218 3.11 -18.12 -12.20
CA ILE A 218 3.10 -18.89 -10.96
C ILE A 218 3.19 -20.39 -11.26
N LEU A 219 2.50 -20.87 -12.29
CA LEU A 219 2.51 -22.27 -12.72
C LEU A 219 3.87 -22.68 -13.28
N ASP A 220 4.54 -21.80 -14.02
CA ASP A 220 5.92 -22.00 -14.50
C ASP A 220 6.92 -22.00 -13.34
N ALA A 221 6.79 -21.09 -12.37
CA ALA A 221 7.61 -21.08 -11.16
C ALA A 221 7.40 -22.35 -10.31
N LEU A 222 6.16 -22.79 -10.13
CA LEU A 222 5.84 -24.03 -9.41
C LEU A 222 6.33 -25.27 -10.16
N LYS A 223 6.25 -25.29 -11.50
CA LYS A 223 6.81 -26.38 -12.32
C LYS A 223 8.31 -26.46 -12.21
N GLU A 224 9.00 -25.32 -12.28
CA GLU A 224 10.44 -25.24 -12.12
C GLU A 224 10.85 -25.79 -10.76
N LEU A 225 10.11 -25.38 -9.71
CA LEU A 225 10.35 -25.82 -8.35
C LEU A 225 10.11 -27.34 -8.17
N VAL A 226 9.03 -27.90 -8.72
CA VAL A 226 8.75 -29.34 -8.68
C VAL A 226 9.76 -30.14 -9.53
N SER A 227 10.23 -29.56 -10.64
CA SER A 227 11.15 -30.22 -11.57
C SER A 227 12.60 -30.22 -11.08
N ASN A 228 12.99 -29.26 -10.25
CA ASN A 228 14.37 -29.12 -9.76
C ASN A 228 14.66 -29.89 -8.46
N ASP A 229 13.71 -30.69 -7.97
CA ASP A 229 13.82 -31.48 -6.73
C ASP A 229 14.23 -30.58 -5.55
N PRO A 230 13.26 -29.84 -4.96
CA PRO A 230 13.54 -28.74 -4.06
C PRO A 230 14.35 -29.21 -2.84
N SER A 231 15.28 -28.37 -2.42
CA SER A 231 16.12 -28.65 -1.26
C SER A 231 15.27 -28.82 0.01
N PRO A 232 15.80 -29.47 1.06
CA PRO A 232 15.08 -29.63 2.33
C PRO A 232 14.63 -28.29 2.97
N GLU A 233 15.37 -27.21 2.73
CA GLU A 233 15.06 -25.87 3.24
C GLU A 233 13.89 -25.26 2.44
N GLU A 234 13.95 -25.31 1.11
CA GLU A 234 12.84 -24.86 0.24
C GLU A 234 11.56 -25.68 0.51
N MET A 235 11.68 -27.00 0.70
CA MET A 235 10.55 -27.86 1.06
C MET A 235 9.93 -27.50 2.40
N LYS A 236 10.74 -27.03 3.35
CA LYS A 236 10.26 -26.57 4.65
C LYS A 236 9.47 -25.26 4.49
N GLU A 237 9.96 -24.31 3.70
CA GLU A 237 9.26 -23.04 3.42
C GLU A 237 7.93 -23.27 2.69
N ILE A 238 7.92 -24.14 1.67
CA ILE A 238 6.70 -24.46 0.93
C ILE A 238 5.69 -25.18 1.82
N LYS A 239 6.17 -26.03 2.72
CA LYS A 239 5.34 -26.68 3.73
C LYS A 239 4.76 -25.68 4.72
N GLU A 240 5.55 -24.72 5.20
CA GLU A 240 5.07 -23.63 6.07
C GLU A 240 4.01 -22.80 5.36
N MET A 241 4.20 -22.48 4.07
CA MET A 241 3.21 -21.80 3.23
C MET A 241 1.92 -22.62 3.06
N MET A 242 2.02 -23.93 2.77
CA MET A 242 0.85 -24.80 2.64
C MET A 242 0.13 -25.06 3.96
N MET A 243 0.86 -25.17 5.08
CA MET A 243 0.27 -25.24 6.41
C MET A 243 -0.42 -23.94 6.78
N ALA A 244 0.15 -22.78 6.44
CA ALA A 244 -0.49 -21.50 6.64
C ALA A 244 -1.82 -21.48 5.87
N MET A 245 -1.83 -21.83 4.58
CA MET A 245 -3.06 -21.95 3.79
C MET A 245 -4.09 -22.91 4.42
N SER A 246 -3.65 -24.07 4.91
CA SER A 246 -4.52 -25.02 5.61
C SER A 246 -5.04 -24.50 6.95
N ALA A 247 -4.23 -23.77 7.71
CA ALA A 247 -4.62 -23.12 8.97
C ALA A 247 -5.61 -21.98 8.74
N TYR A 248 -5.56 -21.35 7.56
CA TYR A 248 -6.56 -20.37 7.09
C TYR A 248 -7.84 -21.02 6.55
N GLY A 249 -8.05 -22.33 6.79
CA GLY A 249 -9.27 -23.06 6.44
C GLY A 249 -9.29 -23.59 5.00
N THR A 250 -8.25 -23.30 4.22
CA THR A 250 -8.09 -23.80 2.86
C THR A 250 -7.33 -25.11 2.89
N ASP A 251 -8.06 -26.20 3.12
CA ASP A 251 -7.52 -27.54 3.01
C ASP A 251 -7.18 -27.82 1.53
N VAL A 252 -5.92 -27.61 1.17
CA VAL A 252 -5.42 -27.70 -0.21
C VAL A 252 -5.73 -29.08 -0.80
N GLN A 253 -5.74 -30.12 0.03
CA GLN A 253 -6.14 -31.46 -0.41
C GLN A 253 -7.62 -31.49 -0.81
N LYS A 254 -8.52 -30.95 0.04
CA LYS A 254 -9.95 -30.86 -0.30
C LYS A 254 -10.22 -29.97 -1.50
N LEU A 255 -9.44 -28.89 -1.67
CA LEU A 255 -9.52 -28.07 -2.88
C LEU A 255 -9.16 -28.86 -4.12
N LEU A 256 -8.06 -29.62 -4.09
CA LEU A 256 -7.66 -30.46 -5.21
C LEU A 256 -8.68 -31.56 -5.49
N ASP A 257 -9.27 -32.13 -4.46
CA ASP A 257 -10.31 -33.16 -4.60
C ASP A 257 -11.58 -32.55 -5.24
N ALA A 258 -12.04 -31.38 -4.77
CA ALA A 258 -13.18 -30.66 -5.36
C ALA A 258 -12.91 -30.16 -6.80
N THR A 259 -11.65 -29.78 -7.07
CA THR A 259 -11.18 -29.39 -8.41
C THR A 259 -11.22 -30.58 -9.35
N GLU A 260 -10.94 -31.80 -8.86
CA GLU A 260 -11.02 -33.01 -9.66
C GLU A 260 -12.45 -33.47 -9.93
N GLU A 261 -13.36 -33.27 -8.98
CA GLU A 261 -14.80 -33.47 -9.19
C GLU A 261 -15.36 -32.53 -10.27
N SER A 262 -14.76 -31.35 -10.43
CA SER A 262 -15.14 -30.33 -11.44
C SER A 262 -14.19 -30.28 -12.64
N ARG A 263 -13.40 -31.34 -12.85
CA ARG A 263 -12.28 -31.34 -13.82
C ARG A 263 -12.70 -31.01 -15.25
N GLU A 264 -13.93 -31.36 -15.63
CA GLU A 264 -14.48 -31.11 -16.97
C GLU A 264 -14.67 -29.61 -17.27
N ASP A 265 -14.93 -28.80 -16.24
CA ASP A 265 -15.19 -27.36 -16.37
C ASP A 265 -13.92 -26.50 -16.29
N LEU A 266 -12.77 -27.12 -15.99
CA LEU A 266 -11.49 -26.43 -15.89
C LEU A 266 -10.84 -26.21 -17.25
N THR A 267 -10.17 -25.08 -17.38
CA THR A 267 -9.23 -24.81 -18.47
C THR A 267 -7.99 -25.72 -18.37
N ASP A 268 -7.26 -25.88 -19.49
CA ASP A 268 -6.07 -26.72 -19.51
C ASP A 268 -4.99 -26.24 -18.54
N ASP A 269 -4.83 -24.91 -18.41
CA ASP A 269 -3.90 -24.30 -17.46
C ASP A 269 -4.32 -24.56 -16.00
N GLU A 270 -5.63 -24.51 -15.67
CA GLU A 270 -6.12 -24.82 -14.32
C GLU A 270 -5.92 -26.30 -13.96
N ARG A 271 -6.12 -27.22 -14.92
CA ARG A 271 -5.86 -28.66 -14.73
C ARG A 271 -4.38 -28.92 -14.46
N GLU A 272 -3.51 -28.25 -15.21
CA GLU A 272 -2.07 -28.41 -15.06
C GLU A 272 -1.59 -27.86 -13.72
N LEU A 273 -2.13 -26.73 -13.25
CA LEU A 273 -1.86 -26.19 -11.92
C LEU A 273 -2.26 -27.19 -10.82
N ALA A 274 -3.46 -27.78 -10.94
CA ALA A 274 -3.94 -28.78 -9.98
C ALA A 274 -3.02 -30.02 -9.93
N ASP A 275 -2.55 -30.49 -11.09
CA ASP A 275 -1.63 -31.62 -11.18
C ASP A 275 -0.25 -31.29 -10.57
N VAL A 276 0.26 -30.07 -10.75
CA VAL A 276 1.52 -29.60 -10.15
C VAL A 276 1.40 -29.49 -8.63
N LEU A 277 0.33 -28.85 -8.13
CA LEU A 277 0.08 -28.72 -6.68
C LEU A 277 -0.06 -30.09 -5.99
N ARG A 278 -0.70 -31.05 -6.67
CA ARG A 278 -0.83 -32.43 -6.17
C ARG A 278 0.52 -33.14 -6.05
N LYS A 279 1.38 -33.01 -7.06
CA LYS A 279 2.75 -33.55 -7.00
C LYS A 279 3.53 -32.94 -5.86
N LEU A 280 3.39 -31.64 -5.65
CA LEU A 280 4.08 -30.90 -4.60
C LEU A 280 3.62 -31.38 -3.20
N LEU A 281 2.31 -31.54 -2.98
CA LEU A 281 1.78 -32.12 -1.74
C LEU A 281 2.29 -33.54 -1.50
N GLN A 282 2.37 -34.35 -2.55
CA GLN A 282 2.90 -35.70 -2.44
C GLN A 282 4.39 -35.69 -2.05
N GLN A 283 5.19 -34.80 -2.62
CA GLN A 283 6.60 -34.60 -2.24
C GLN A 283 6.74 -34.15 -0.77
N ILE A 284 5.87 -33.27 -0.28
CA ILE A 284 5.85 -32.84 1.14
C ILE A 284 5.56 -34.04 2.06
N GLN A 285 4.55 -34.85 1.73
CA GLN A 285 4.20 -36.03 2.51
C GLN A 285 5.32 -37.07 2.53
N GLU A 286 6.00 -37.28 1.39
CA GLU A 286 7.16 -38.17 1.29
C GLU A 286 8.37 -37.67 2.07
N PHE A 287 8.60 -36.35 2.08
CA PHE A 287 9.65 -35.72 2.89
C PHE A 287 9.41 -35.96 4.38
N ASP A 288 8.19 -35.74 4.86
CA ASP A 288 7.82 -35.99 6.26
C ASP A 288 7.95 -37.46 6.66
N GLY A 289 7.59 -38.38 5.75
CA GLY A 289 7.75 -39.82 5.96
C GLY A 289 9.21 -40.27 6.01
N LYS A 290 10.14 -39.53 5.37
CA LYS A 290 11.59 -39.77 5.43
C LYS A 290 12.22 -39.15 6.68
N ALA A 291 11.77 -37.97 7.11
CA ALA A 291 12.27 -37.30 8.32
C ALA A 291 11.84 -37.98 9.63
N ALA A 292 10.74 -38.73 9.62
CA ALA A 292 10.23 -39.47 10.78
C ALA A 292 10.86 -40.86 11.00
N LYS A 293 11.73 -41.33 10.09
CA LYS A 293 12.46 -42.61 10.17
C LYS A 293 13.90 -42.41 10.63
#